data_AF-A0A9E0JX80-F1
#
_entry.id   AF-A0A9E0JX80-F1
#
_cell.length_a   1.000
_cell.length_b   1.000
_cell.length_c   1.000
_cell.angle_alpha   90.00
_cell.angle_beta   90.00
_cell.angle_gamma   90.00
#
_symmetry.space_group_name_H-M   'P 1'
#
loop_
_entity.id
_entity.type
_entity.pdbx_description
1 polymer ?
#
loop_
_entity_poly.entity_id
_entity_poly.type
_entity_poly.pdbx_seq_one_letter_code
_entity_poly.pdbx_strand_id
1 'polypeptide(L)'
;MKKKRCDFMWEWSNSAVEKLLIQTSAYAKGELSQILKEKDFPSKWRGLVKNINDIVKLLRKFTTSTQVSAGKVSAAVQQLNNQINELNGYSAKIREDAQETNVIMNGLFEGTNRIKDGIETIGIATRDITDISASIHEESIENKNRAEQGNLAVRDVAMAMNIIANSSKTVEMRIAELAEVSKEIDNFLLTIKTIADQTKLLALNASIEAARAGEYGRGFSVVASEIHSLSEQSQEAALSANGLLLQINQGVNSAVVASTEGKSSVEKGQSSIAVAQGKLSDIEKSSRNVEHRIAEASAARQEQLAATKIAAEELNHIADLCGSVLLKSEHVGESLNQQYTLISEMKKMGTLVDSEAISLVKETEKISLVSLKNNHGLKELIEKSLTKLEKLAETLSYEEYNEESHNAMLNSFLKSQVELEAIWTNKADGSFIVSLPPAGITNALARPWFSAINGKAFVSAVYVSAISNAPCITVAVPMYNKNNGVMGVLGADIKISAEN
;
A
#
# COMPACT_ATOMS: atom_id res chain seq x y z
N MET A 1 -15.86 -95.73 -64.60
CA MET A 1 -15.67 -94.28 -64.33
C MET A 1 -16.39 -93.74 -63.08
N LYS A 2 -17.51 -94.30 -62.59
CA LYS A 2 -18.19 -93.80 -61.36
C LYS A 2 -17.46 -94.08 -60.02
N LYS A 3 -16.73 -95.20 -59.90
CA LYS A 3 -16.01 -95.59 -58.65
C LYS A 3 -14.78 -94.70 -58.37
N LYS A 4 -13.91 -94.48 -59.38
CA LYS A 4 -12.79 -93.52 -59.30
C LYS A 4 -13.21 -92.08 -58.98
N ARG A 5 -14.43 -91.68 -59.33
CA ARG A 5 -14.96 -90.32 -59.05
C ARG A 5 -15.46 -90.18 -57.60
N CYS A 6 -15.93 -91.26 -56.98
CA CYS A 6 -16.30 -91.29 -55.57
C CYS A 6 -15.06 -91.35 -54.66
N ASP A 7 -14.07 -92.18 -55.00
CA ASP A 7 -12.82 -92.28 -54.22
C ASP A 7 -12.04 -90.95 -54.25
N PHE A 8 -11.97 -90.29 -55.42
CA PHE A 8 -11.36 -88.97 -55.57
C PHE A 8 -12.12 -87.86 -54.81
N MET A 9 -13.45 -87.91 -54.75
CA MET A 9 -14.26 -86.98 -53.95
C MET A 9 -14.16 -87.25 -52.45
N TRP A 10 -13.92 -88.49 -52.03
CA TRP A 10 -13.73 -88.88 -50.63
C TRP A 10 -12.37 -88.44 -50.10
N GLU A 11 -11.28 -88.69 -50.84
CA GLU A 11 -9.92 -88.20 -50.50
C GLU A 11 -9.84 -86.67 -50.46
N TRP A 12 -10.47 -85.98 -51.42
CA TRP A 12 -10.56 -84.51 -51.39
C TRP A 12 -11.37 -83.96 -50.22
N SER A 13 -12.43 -84.67 -49.81
CA SER A 13 -13.24 -84.26 -48.66
C SER A 13 -12.48 -84.45 -47.34
N ASN A 14 -11.65 -85.49 -47.22
CA ASN A 14 -10.78 -85.69 -46.06
C ASN A 14 -9.68 -84.63 -45.98
N SER A 15 -9.05 -84.30 -47.11
CA SER A 15 -8.05 -83.23 -47.19
C SER A 15 -8.61 -81.85 -46.82
N ALA A 16 -9.87 -81.55 -47.18
CA ALA A 16 -10.53 -80.31 -46.79
C ALA A 16 -10.78 -80.22 -45.27
N VAL A 17 -11.19 -81.32 -44.62
CA VAL A 17 -11.40 -81.37 -43.17
C VAL A 17 -10.07 -81.27 -42.42
N GLU A 18 -9.02 -81.93 -42.92
CA GLU A 18 -7.66 -81.86 -42.35
C GLU A 18 -7.10 -80.42 -42.41
N LYS A 19 -7.27 -79.72 -43.54
CA LYS A 19 -6.90 -78.30 -43.68
C LYS A 19 -7.68 -77.39 -42.71
N LEU A 20 -8.97 -77.64 -42.53
CA LEU A 20 -9.79 -76.92 -41.55
C LEU A 20 -9.30 -77.19 -40.13
N LEU A 21 -9.00 -78.44 -39.78
CA LEU A 21 -8.52 -78.84 -38.45
C LEU A 21 -7.17 -78.20 -38.13
N ILE A 22 -6.22 -78.23 -39.07
CA ILE A 22 -4.90 -77.58 -38.92
C ILE A 22 -5.07 -76.09 -38.68
N GLN A 23 -5.87 -75.41 -39.51
CA GLN A 23 -6.01 -73.97 -39.42
C GLN A 23 -6.80 -73.52 -38.19
N THR A 24 -7.88 -74.22 -37.82
CA THR A 24 -8.65 -73.94 -36.60
C THR A 24 -7.87 -74.28 -35.33
N SER A 25 -6.98 -75.28 -35.36
CA SER A 25 -6.02 -75.54 -34.27
C SER A 25 -5.00 -74.41 -34.14
N ALA A 26 -4.57 -73.81 -35.24
CA ALA A 26 -3.72 -72.61 -35.21
C ALA A 26 -4.49 -71.41 -34.62
N TYR A 27 -5.75 -71.20 -35.01
CA TYR A 27 -6.60 -70.17 -34.40
C TYR A 27 -6.80 -70.36 -32.90
N ALA A 28 -7.00 -71.60 -32.45
CA ALA A 28 -7.12 -71.93 -31.03
C ALA A 28 -5.83 -71.64 -30.22
N LYS A 29 -4.67 -71.64 -30.88
CA LYS A 29 -3.38 -71.25 -30.29
C LYS A 29 -3.11 -69.74 -30.37
N GLY A 30 -4.07 -68.95 -30.86
CA GLY A 30 -3.93 -67.51 -31.04
C GLY A 30 -3.31 -67.08 -32.37
N GLU A 31 -2.99 -68.00 -33.28
CA GLU A 31 -2.42 -67.68 -34.60
C GLU A 31 -3.51 -67.26 -35.58
N LEU A 32 -4.05 -66.05 -35.40
CA LEU A 32 -5.13 -65.53 -36.23
C LEU A 32 -4.63 -64.94 -37.55
N SER A 33 -3.34 -64.93 -37.83
CA SER A 33 -2.73 -64.23 -38.97
C SER A 33 -3.08 -64.73 -40.37
N GLN A 34 -3.44 -66.01 -40.52
CA GLN A 34 -3.82 -66.59 -41.82
C GLN A 34 -5.34 -66.68 -41.95
N ILE A 35 -5.88 -66.45 -43.15
CA ILE A 35 -7.29 -66.70 -43.47
C ILE A 35 -7.41 -67.90 -44.41
N LEU A 36 -8.49 -68.66 -44.25
CA LEU A 36 -8.78 -69.78 -45.14
C LEU A 36 -9.20 -69.24 -46.51
N LYS A 37 -8.54 -69.66 -47.59
CA LYS A 37 -8.93 -69.27 -48.95
C LYS A 37 -10.14 -70.10 -49.39
N GLU A 38 -11.31 -69.47 -49.54
CA GLU A 38 -12.56 -70.17 -49.91
C GLU A 38 -12.44 -71.02 -51.18
N LYS A 39 -11.59 -70.59 -52.13
CA LYS A 39 -11.31 -71.30 -53.38
C LYS A 39 -10.59 -72.64 -53.20
N ASP A 40 -9.89 -72.83 -52.09
CA ASP A 40 -9.13 -74.05 -51.79
C ASP A 40 -10.04 -75.17 -51.23
N PHE A 41 -11.34 -74.88 -51.07
CA PHE A 41 -12.33 -75.79 -50.51
C PHE A 41 -13.48 -76.11 -51.51
N PRO A 42 -14.00 -77.36 -51.50
CA PRO A 42 -15.18 -77.74 -52.26
C PRO A 42 -16.40 -76.85 -51.93
N SER A 43 -17.29 -76.64 -52.91
CA SER A 43 -18.47 -75.76 -52.77
C SER A 43 -19.31 -76.02 -51.51
N LYS A 44 -19.49 -77.29 -51.12
CA LYS A 44 -20.21 -77.70 -49.90
C LYS A 44 -19.62 -77.18 -48.58
N TRP A 45 -18.32 -76.87 -48.55
CA TRP A 45 -17.61 -76.40 -47.34
C TRP A 45 -17.37 -74.89 -47.34
N ARG A 46 -17.60 -74.18 -48.46
CA ARG A 46 -17.31 -72.74 -48.57
C ARG A 46 -18.10 -71.90 -47.56
N GLY A 47 -19.34 -72.25 -47.26
CA GLY A 47 -20.15 -71.55 -46.24
C GLY A 47 -19.55 -71.65 -44.84
N LEU A 48 -19.05 -72.83 -44.45
CA LEU A 48 -18.37 -73.02 -43.16
C LEU A 48 -17.03 -72.26 -43.11
N VAL A 49 -16.25 -72.33 -44.18
CA VAL A 49 -14.98 -71.58 -44.32
C VAL A 49 -15.23 -70.08 -44.20
N LYS A 50 -16.28 -69.56 -44.83
CA LYS A 50 -16.68 -68.16 -44.74
C LYS A 50 -17.03 -67.76 -43.30
N ASN A 51 -17.87 -68.55 -42.61
CA ASN A 51 -18.22 -68.27 -41.22
C ASN A 51 -17.01 -68.30 -40.28
N ILE A 52 -16.09 -69.26 -40.45
CA ILE A 52 -14.83 -69.34 -39.68
C ILE A 52 -13.99 -68.08 -39.94
N ASN A 53 -13.83 -67.68 -41.20
CA ASN A 53 -13.12 -66.46 -41.55
C ASN A 53 -13.76 -65.21 -40.95
N ASP A 54 -15.08 -65.12 -40.91
CA ASP A 54 -15.80 -63.99 -40.33
C ASP A 54 -15.63 -63.93 -38.81
N ILE A 55 -15.61 -65.08 -38.11
CA ILE A 55 -15.25 -65.15 -36.68
C ILE A 55 -13.81 -64.71 -36.45
N VAL A 56 -12.87 -65.16 -37.28
CA VAL A 56 -11.46 -64.74 -37.20
C VAL A 56 -11.32 -63.23 -37.42
N LYS A 57 -12.03 -62.67 -38.40
CA LYS A 57 -12.06 -61.20 -38.60
C LYS A 57 -12.63 -60.47 -37.38
N LEU A 58 -13.70 -60.99 -36.77
CA LEU A 58 -14.29 -60.42 -35.56
C LEU A 58 -13.30 -60.46 -34.38
N LEU A 59 -12.65 -61.60 -34.15
CA LEU A 59 -11.64 -61.77 -33.09
C LEU A 59 -10.42 -60.87 -33.32
N ARG A 60 -9.95 -60.75 -34.56
CA ARG A 60 -8.91 -59.79 -34.94
C ARG A 60 -9.35 -58.37 -34.59
N LYS A 61 -10.56 -57.96 -34.99
CA LYS A 61 -11.10 -56.62 -34.70
C LYS A 61 -11.28 -56.37 -33.20
N PHE A 62 -11.69 -57.39 -32.45
CA PHE A 62 -11.82 -57.30 -30.99
C PHE A 62 -10.45 -57.15 -30.32
N THR A 63 -9.46 -57.95 -30.73
CA THR A 63 -8.07 -57.89 -30.23
C THR A 63 -7.46 -56.52 -30.50
N THR A 64 -7.58 -56.04 -31.75
CA THR A 64 -7.06 -54.73 -32.16
C THR A 64 -7.73 -53.62 -31.37
N SER A 65 -9.07 -53.61 -31.30
CA SER A 65 -9.82 -52.61 -30.53
C SER A 65 -9.49 -52.65 -29.03
N THR A 66 -9.24 -53.82 -28.45
CA THR A 66 -8.89 -53.96 -27.03
C THR A 66 -7.50 -53.39 -26.73
N GLN A 67 -6.51 -53.69 -27.58
CA GLN A 67 -5.16 -53.13 -27.46
C GLN A 67 -5.17 -51.61 -27.56
N VAL A 68 -5.94 -51.06 -28.51
CA VAL A 68 -6.09 -49.61 -28.68
C VAL A 68 -6.77 -48.97 -27.46
N SER A 69 -7.86 -49.56 -26.97
CA SER A 69 -8.55 -49.06 -25.78
C SER A 69 -7.66 -49.09 -24.54
N ALA A 70 -6.91 -50.18 -24.32
CA ALA A 70 -5.98 -50.29 -23.21
C ALA A 70 -4.85 -49.25 -23.31
N GLY A 71 -4.31 -49.01 -24.51
CA GLY A 71 -3.32 -47.95 -24.75
C GLY A 71 -3.86 -46.54 -24.46
N LYS A 72 -5.13 -46.27 -24.80
CA LYS A 72 -5.81 -45.00 -24.45
C LYS A 72 -6.01 -44.85 -22.94
N VAL A 73 -6.36 -45.93 -22.24
CA VAL A 73 -6.53 -45.94 -20.79
C VAL A 73 -5.19 -45.63 -20.08
N SER A 74 -4.10 -46.29 -20.49
CA SER A 74 -2.77 -46.03 -19.92
C SER A 74 -2.33 -44.57 -20.13
N ALA A 75 -2.55 -44.02 -21.33
CA ALA A 75 -2.27 -42.61 -21.61
C ALA A 75 -3.09 -41.65 -20.71
N ALA A 76 -4.38 -41.94 -20.49
CA ALA A 76 -5.23 -41.17 -19.60
C ALA A 76 -4.75 -41.22 -18.14
N VAL A 77 -4.27 -42.38 -17.67
CA VAL A 77 -3.69 -42.52 -16.33
C VAL A 77 -2.39 -41.70 -16.19
N GLN A 78 -1.53 -41.70 -17.21
CA GLN A 78 -0.31 -40.88 -17.19
C GLN A 78 -0.63 -39.39 -17.08
N GLN A 79 -1.63 -38.93 -17.83
CA GLN A 79 -2.12 -37.56 -17.73
C GLN A 79 -2.68 -37.25 -16.34
N LEU A 80 -3.46 -38.16 -15.76
CA LEU A 80 -3.98 -38.05 -14.39
C LEU A 80 -2.85 -37.93 -13.36
N ASN A 81 -1.78 -38.73 -13.49
CA ASN A 81 -0.63 -38.67 -12.59
C ASN A 81 0.10 -37.32 -12.65
N ASN A 82 0.21 -36.72 -13.84
CA ASN A 82 0.79 -35.38 -13.98
C ASN A 82 -0.07 -34.33 -13.27
N GLN A 83 -1.39 -34.38 -13.46
CA GLN A 83 -2.33 -33.47 -12.77
C GLN A 83 -2.30 -33.64 -11.25
N ILE A 84 -2.14 -34.88 -10.75
CA ILE A 84 -1.96 -35.16 -9.33
C ILE A 84 -0.69 -34.49 -8.77
N ASN A 85 0.41 -34.50 -9.51
CA ASN A 85 1.66 -33.86 -9.08
C ASN A 85 1.51 -32.33 -9.02
N GLU A 86 0.88 -31.72 -10.01
CA GLU A 86 0.56 -30.29 -9.99
C GLU A 86 -0.34 -29.93 -8.81
N LEU A 87 -1.38 -30.74 -8.56
CA LEU A 87 -2.32 -30.54 -7.45
C LEU A 87 -1.62 -30.61 -6.08
N ASN A 88 -0.64 -31.49 -5.90
CA ASN A 88 0.19 -31.52 -4.70
C ASN A 88 1.01 -30.25 -4.51
N GLY A 89 1.57 -29.71 -5.61
CA GLY A 89 2.30 -28.44 -5.60
C GLY A 89 1.41 -27.27 -5.17
N TYR A 90 0.22 -27.15 -5.76
CA TYR A 90 -0.76 -26.13 -5.36
C TYR A 90 -1.20 -26.30 -3.89
N SER A 91 -1.44 -27.53 -3.43
CA SER A 91 -1.83 -27.80 -2.04
C SER A 91 -0.75 -27.35 -1.05
N ALA A 92 0.53 -27.58 -1.36
CA ALA A 92 1.64 -27.11 -0.53
C ALA A 92 1.70 -25.58 -0.46
N LYS A 93 1.46 -24.91 -1.60
CA LYS A 93 1.44 -23.44 -1.67
C LYS A 93 0.28 -22.85 -0.87
N ILE A 94 -0.93 -23.39 -0.99
CA ILE A 94 -2.10 -22.95 -0.21
C ILE A 94 -1.84 -23.12 1.29
N ARG A 95 -1.14 -24.18 1.70
CA ARG A 95 -0.77 -24.40 3.11
C ARG A 95 0.18 -23.32 3.63
N GLU A 96 1.19 -22.97 2.84
CA GLU A 96 2.12 -21.89 3.16
C GLU A 96 1.38 -20.55 3.29
N ASP A 97 0.53 -20.22 2.32
CA ASP A 97 -0.25 -18.98 2.32
C ASP A 97 -1.22 -18.89 3.53
N ALA A 98 -1.81 -20.03 3.94
CA ALA A 98 -2.63 -20.11 5.16
C ALA A 98 -1.81 -19.88 6.45
N GLN A 99 -0.59 -20.41 6.52
CA GLN A 99 0.33 -20.17 7.64
C GLN A 99 0.76 -18.70 7.71
N GLU A 100 1.11 -18.11 6.56
CA GLU A 100 1.46 -16.69 6.47
C GLU A 100 0.28 -15.80 6.88
N THR A 101 -0.93 -16.13 6.42
CA THR A 101 -2.18 -15.46 6.84
C THR A 101 -2.34 -15.48 8.35
N ASN A 102 -2.08 -16.62 9.02
CA ASN A 102 -2.17 -16.71 10.48
C ASN A 102 -1.16 -15.80 11.19
N VAL A 103 0.09 -15.72 10.69
CA VAL A 103 1.12 -14.82 11.23
C VAL A 103 0.68 -13.36 11.08
N ILE A 104 0.17 -12.98 9.91
CA ILE A 104 -0.32 -11.62 9.64
C ILE A 104 -1.49 -11.29 10.56
N MET A 105 -2.46 -12.20 10.74
CA MET A 105 -3.62 -11.98 11.61
C MET A 105 -3.23 -11.81 13.07
N ASN A 106 -2.25 -12.57 13.58
CA ASN A 106 -1.73 -12.39 14.93
C ASN A 106 -1.05 -11.02 15.10
N GLY A 107 -0.23 -10.61 14.13
CA GLY A 107 0.39 -9.28 14.12
C GLY A 107 -0.65 -8.15 14.05
N LEU A 108 -1.73 -8.36 13.31
CA LEU A 108 -2.86 -7.43 13.24
C LEU A 108 -3.59 -7.35 14.59
N PHE A 109 -3.81 -8.47 15.29
CA PHE A 109 -4.40 -8.48 16.62
C PHE A 109 -3.56 -7.72 17.65
N GLU A 110 -2.24 -7.91 17.66
CA GLU A 110 -1.32 -7.12 18.48
C GLU A 110 -1.33 -5.64 18.11
N GLY A 111 -1.39 -5.32 16.82
CA GLY A 111 -1.56 -3.96 16.31
C GLY A 111 -2.83 -3.31 16.86
N THR A 112 -3.97 -3.98 16.75
CA THR A 112 -5.26 -3.51 17.24
C THR A 112 -5.24 -3.25 18.74
N ASN A 113 -4.64 -4.13 19.54
CA ASN A 113 -4.51 -3.92 20.99
C ASN A 113 -3.66 -2.68 21.33
N ARG A 114 -2.53 -2.47 20.64
CA ARG A 114 -1.72 -1.25 20.84
C ARG A 114 -2.49 0.02 20.50
N ILE A 115 -3.30 0.01 19.45
CA ILE A 115 -4.13 1.18 19.10
C ILE A 115 -5.21 1.40 20.18
N LYS A 116 -5.80 0.32 20.71
CA LYS A 116 -6.77 0.39 21.81
C LYS A 116 -6.17 1.05 23.07
N ASP A 117 -4.95 0.68 23.46
CA ASP A 117 -4.23 1.32 24.57
C ASP A 117 -3.97 2.81 24.28
N GLY A 118 -3.66 3.14 23.02
CA GLY A 118 -3.54 4.52 22.55
C GLY A 118 -4.84 5.32 22.70
N ILE A 119 -5.99 4.73 22.37
CA ILE A 119 -7.30 5.34 22.56
C ILE A 119 -7.58 5.61 24.05
N GLU A 120 -7.26 4.66 24.92
CA GLU A 120 -7.41 4.85 26.37
C GLU A 120 -6.56 6.03 26.87
N THR A 121 -5.31 6.11 26.40
CA THR A 121 -4.39 7.21 26.71
C THR A 121 -4.95 8.55 26.23
N ILE A 122 -5.51 8.61 25.02
CA ILE A 122 -6.17 9.82 24.51
C ILE A 122 -7.39 10.17 25.38
N GLY A 123 -8.15 9.18 25.84
CA GLY A 123 -9.27 9.37 26.74
C GLY A 123 -8.86 10.02 28.07
N ILE A 124 -7.73 9.61 28.65
CA ILE A 124 -7.15 10.23 29.85
C ILE A 124 -6.74 11.68 29.56
N ALA A 125 -5.95 11.91 28.51
CA ALA A 125 -5.51 13.26 28.13
C ALA A 125 -6.68 14.22 27.86
N THR A 126 -7.78 13.70 27.30
CA THR A 126 -9.01 14.47 27.07
C THR A 126 -9.67 14.92 28.37
N ARG A 127 -9.61 14.10 29.43
CA ARG A 127 -10.07 14.51 30.77
C ARG A 127 -9.15 15.55 31.37
N ASP A 128 -7.83 15.36 31.30
CA ASP A 128 -6.86 16.32 31.82
C ASP A 128 -7.03 17.70 31.17
N ILE A 129 -7.27 17.75 29.85
CA ILE A 129 -7.59 18.99 29.14
C ILE A 129 -8.86 19.66 29.69
N THR A 130 -9.86 18.87 30.11
CA THR A 130 -11.10 19.40 30.70
C THR A 130 -10.80 20.10 32.01
N ASP A 131 -10.04 19.44 32.89
CA ASP A 131 -9.70 19.96 34.21
C ASP A 131 -8.81 21.22 34.11
N ILE A 132 -7.82 21.19 33.21
CA ILE A 132 -6.96 22.35 32.93
C ILE A 132 -7.79 23.50 32.35
N SER A 133 -8.70 23.23 31.42
CA SER A 133 -9.56 24.27 30.84
C SER A 133 -10.47 24.92 31.87
N ALA A 134 -10.99 24.15 32.83
CA ALA A 134 -11.78 24.68 33.93
C ALA A 134 -10.95 25.60 34.84
N SER A 135 -9.72 25.19 35.18
CA SER A 135 -8.79 26.01 35.96
C SER A 135 -8.44 27.33 35.25
N ILE A 136 -8.12 27.28 33.96
CA ILE A 136 -7.81 28.50 33.17
C ILE A 136 -9.05 29.41 33.10
N HIS A 137 -10.25 28.85 33.00
CA HIS A 137 -11.49 29.64 32.99
C HIS A 137 -11.67 30.41 34.29
N GLU A 138 -11.48 29.74 35.43
CA GLU A 138 -11.56 30.36 36.76
C GLU A 138 -10.51 31.47 36.93
N GLU A 139 -9.26 31.21 36.57
CA GLU A 139 -8.18 32.22 36.60
C GLU A 139 -8.47 33.42 35.68
N SER A 140 -9.07 33.18 34.52
CA SER A 140 -9.47 34.24 33.59
C SER A 140 -10.56 35.15 34.16
N ILE A 141 -11.56 34.55 34.83
CA ILE A 141 -12.60 35.31 35.54
C ILE A 141 -11.97 36.13 36.67
N GLU A 142 -11.05 35.54 37.44
CA GLU A 142 -10.38 36.26 38.53
C GLU A 142 -9.55 37.45 38.00
N ASN A 143 -8.78 37.25 36.93
CA ASN A 143 -7.99 38.32 36.30
C ASN A 143 -8.86 39.45 35.76
N LYS A 144 -10.00 39.13 35.15
CA LYS A 144 -10.99 40.12 34.71
C LYS A 144 -11.50 40.95 35.90
N ASN A 145 -11.88 40.29 37.00
CA ASN A 145 -12.36 40.98 38.21
C ASN A 145 -11.28 41.87 38.83
N ARG A 146 -10.02 41.40 38.88
CA ARG A 146 -8.88 42.20 39.36
C ARG A 146 -8.61 43.41 38.47
N ALA A 147 -8.72 43.26 37.16
CA ALA A 147 -8.56 44.36 36.21
C ALA A 147 -9.69 45.40 36.35
N GLU A 148 -10.93 44.96 36.56
CA GLU A 148 -12.08 45.83 36.80
C GLU A 148 -11.92 46.63 38.11
N GLN A 149 -11.51 45.95 39.20
CA GLN A 149 -11.18 46.62 40.46
C GLN A 149 -10.02 47.62 40.31
N GLY A 150 -8.98 47.25 39.56
CA GLY A 150 -7.88 48.14 39.23
C GLY A 150 -8.36 49.38 38.45
N ASN A 151 -9.27 49.20 37.50
CA ASN A 151 -9.85 50.28 36.70
C ASN A 151 -10.63 51.27 37.58
N LEU A 152 -11.40 50.76 38.55
CA LEU A 152 -12.09 51.60 39.53
C LEU A 152 -11.11 52.41 40.37
N ALA A 153 -10.06 51.77 40.91
CA ALA A 153 -9.05 52.46 41.71
C ALA A 153 -8.29 53.52 40.90
N VAL A 154 -7.90 53.22 39.67
CA VAL A 154 -7.23 54.20 38.77
C VAL A 154 -8.16 55.37 38.44
N ARG A 155 -9.47 55.12 38.29
CA ARG A 155 -10.47 56.18 38.08
C ARG A 155 -10.56 57.13 39.26
N ASP A 156 -10.51 56.61 40.49
CA ASP A 156 -10.53 57.44 41.69
C ASP A 156 -9.26 58.31 41.81
N VAL A 157 -8.10 57.74 41.48
CA VAL A 157 -6.83 58.50 41.41
C VAL A 157 -6.88 59.56 40.30
N ALA A 158 -7.50 59.26 39.15
CA ALA A 158 -7.70 60.23 38.07
C ALA A 158 -8.53 61.43 38.54
N MET A 159 -9.61 61.18 39.28
CA MET A 159 -10.45 62.23 39.86
C MET A 159 -9.66 63.08 40.86
N ALA A 160 -8.88 62.44 41.74
CA ALA A 160 -8.02 63.14 42.70
C ALA A 160 -6.97 64.03 42.00
N MET A 161 -6.32 63.55 40.94
CA MET A 161 -5.36 64.35 40.16
C MET A 161 -6.02 65.52 39.44
N ASN A 162 -7.27 65.39 39.02
CA ASN A 162 -8.02 66.51 38.43
C ASN A 162 -8.31 67.60 39.48
N ILE A 163 -8.68 67.19 40.70
CA ILE A 163 -8.84 68.11 41.84
C ILE A 163 -7.51 68.83 42.15
N ILE A 164 -6.39 68.09 42.19
CA ILE A 164 -5.06 68.67 42.43
C ILE A 164 -4.66 69.63 41.30
N ALA A 165 -4.94 69.29 40.04
CA ALA A 165 -4.67 70.17 38.90
C ALA A 165 -5.41 71.51 39.04
N ASN A 166 -6.69 71.47 39.42
CA ASN A 166 -7.49 72.68 39.65
C ASN A 166 -6.95 73.49 40.83
N SER A 167 -6.60 72.83 41.95
CA SER A 167 -5.99 73.50 43.10
C SER A 167 -4.66 74.16 42.75
N SER A 168 -3.81 73.48 41.97
CA SER A 168 -2.52 74.02 41.51
C SER A 168 -2.72 75.26 40.64
N LYS A 169 -3.72 75.26 39.77
CA LYS A 169 -4.09 76.42 38.95
C LYS A 169 -4.57 77.60 39.80
N THR A 170 -5.33 77.33 40.87
CA THR A 170 -5.73 78.38 41.82
C THR A 170 -4.53 78.99 42.54
N VAL A 171 -3.58 78.15 42.98
CA VAL A 171 -2.34 78.63 43.62
C VAL A 171 -1.51 79.48 42.65
N GLU A 172 -1.36 79.04 41.39
CA GLU A 172 -0.67 79.80 40.33
C GLU A 172 -1.28 81.20 40.15
N MET A 173 -2.63 81.31 40.10
CA MET A 173 -3.32 82.60 40.01
C MET A 173 -3.07 83.50 41.23
N ARG A 174 -3.11 82.95 42.45
CA ARG A 174 -2.87 83.72 43.69
C ARG A 174 -1.44 84.23 43.81
N ILE A 175 -0.46 83.43 43.37
CA ILE A 175 0.94 83.86 43.33
C ILE A 175 1.13 85.00 42.32
N ALA A 176 0.47 84.91 41.15
CA ALA A 176 0.51 85.96 40.15
C ALA A 176 -0.12 87.28 40.66
N GLU A 177 -1.26 87.21 41.35
CA GLU A 177 -1.87 88.37 42.02
C GLU A 177 -0.92 88.99 43.05
N LEU A 178 -0.27 88.17 43.89
CA LEU A 178 0.69 88.65 44.89
C LEU A 178 1.94 89.28 44.26
N ALA A 179 2.40 88.76 43.13
CA ALA A 179 3.50 89.35 42.37
C ALA A 179 3.16 90.76 41.86
N GLU A 180 1.94 90.96 41.35
CA GLU A 180 1.50 92.28 40.88
C GLU A 180 1.34 93.27 42.04
N VAL A 181 0.73 92.84 43.16
CA VAL A 181 0.62 93.68 44.37
C VAL A 181 2.01 94.06 44.90
N SER A 182 2.97 93.14 44.91
CA SER A 182 4.33 93.42 45.36
C SER A 182 5.03 94.47 44.48
N LYS A 183 4.76 94.45 43.17
CA LYS A 183 5.26 95.44 42.23
C LYS A 183 4.60 96.81 42.41
N GLU A 184 3.32 96.87 42.75
CA GLU A 184 2.65 98.13 43.10
C GLU A 184 3.23 98.73 44.39
N ILE A 185 3.50 97.92 45.40
CA ILE A 185 4.13 98.37 46.66
C ILE A 185 5.54 98.91 46.40
N ASP A 186 6.31 98.30 45.50
CA ASP A 186 7.66 98.77 45.12
C ASP A 186 7.60 100.21 44.56
N ASN A 187 6.68 100.44 43.62
CA ASN A 187 6.43 101.78 43.06
C ASN A 187 6.00 102.79 44.13
N PHE A 188 5.18 102.36 45.09
CA PHE A 188 4.72 103.21 46.18
C PHE A 188 5.86 103.58 47.14
N LEU A 189 6.73 102.63 47.50
CA LEU A 189 7.91 102.87 48.33
C LEU A 189 8.92 103.80 47.64
N LEU A 190 9.12 103.68 46.33
CA LEU A 190 9.94 104.62 45.55
C LEU A 190 9.35 106.04 45.59
N THR A 191 8.03 106.16 45.52
CA THR A 191 7.33 107.44 45.64
C THR A 191 7.52 108.05 47.02
N ILE A 192 7.35 107.26 48.09
CA ILE A 192 7.57 107.71 49.48
C ILE A 192 9.01 108.19 49.65
N LYS A 193 10.00 107.43 49.17
CA LYS A 193 11.41 107.82 49.22
C LYS A 193 11.63 109.17 48.54
N THR A 194 11.06 109.35 47.35
CA THR A 194 11.14 110.61 46.59
C THR A 194 10.50 111.77 47.37
N ILE A 195 9.34 111.56 47.99
CA ILE A 195 8.67 112.57 48.83
C ILE A 195 9.53 112.90 50.06
N ALA A 196 10.12 111.89 50.72
CA ALA A 196 11.00 112.07 51.87
C ALA A 196 12.25 112.89 51.48
N ASP A 197 12.87 112.58 50.34
CA ASP A 197 14.02 113.34 49.80
C ASP A 197 13.65 114.80 49.49
N GLN A 198 12.50 115.04 48.86
CA GLN A 198 11.98 116.39 48.61
C GLN A 198 11.69 117.14 49.91
N THR A 199 11.09 116.47 50.90
CA THR A 199 10.78 117.04 52.21
C THR A 199 12.06 117.38 52.96
N LYS A 200 13.09 116.53 52.87
CA LYS A 200 14.42 116.77 53.44
C LYS A 200 15.06 118.03 52.86
N LEU A 201 14.98 118.22 51.55
CA LEU A 201 15.47 119.42 50.87
C LEU A 201 14.67 120.67 51.23
N LEU A 202 13.34 120.57 51.33
CA LEU A 202 12.47 121.67 51.79
C LEU A 202 12.80 122.09 53.22
N ALA A 203 12.97 121.12 54.12
CA ALA A 203 13.34 121.35 55.51
C ALA A 203 14.74 121.96 55.64
N LEU A 204 15.68 121.53 54.80
CA LEU A 204 17.03 122.13 54.72
C LEU A 204 16.95 123.59 54.26
N ASN A 205 16.21 123.88 53.19
CA ASN A 205 16.02 125.25 52.70
C ASN A 205 15.34 126.13 53.75
N ALA A 206 14.33 125.61 54.45
CA ALA A 206 13.66 126.31 55.56
C ALA A 206 14.62 126.55 56.74
N SER A 207 15.50 125.60 57.05
CA SER A 207 16.51 125.74 58.11
C SER A 207 17.55 126.80 57.77
N ILE A 208 17.98 126.87 56.50
CA ILE A 208 18.88 127.91 55.98
C ILE A 208 18.23 129.30 56.10
N GLU A 209 16.97 129.44 55.67
CA GLU A 209 16.27 130.74 55.72
C GLU A 209 15.96 131.16 57.17
N ALA A 210 15.64 130.21 58.05
CA ALA A 210 15.48 130.45 59.48
C ALA A 210 16.80 130.90 60.15
N ALA A 211 17.94 130.32 59.77
CA ALA A 211 19.26 130.79 60.23
C ALA A 211 19.60 132.19 59.68
N ARG A 212 19.16 132.50 58.45
CA ARG A 212 19.35 133.80 57.79
C ARG A 212 18.54 134.93 58.46
N ALA A 213 17.39 134.62 59.04
CA ALA A 213 16.55 135.55 59.80
C ALA A 213 17.04 135.85 61.23
N GLY A 214 18.15 135.23 61.68
CA GLY A 214 18.77 135.51 62.98
C GLY A 214 17.87 135.18 64.18
N GLU A 215 17.81 136.09 65.17
CA GLU A 215 17.03 135.90 66.42
C GLU A 215 15.51 135.72 66.16
N TYR A 216 14.96 136.32 65.09
CA TYR A 216 13.54 136.21 64.73
C TYR A 216 13.17 134.84 64.09
N GLY A 217 14.17 134.08 63.62
CA GLY A 217 13.98 132.79 62.95
C GLY A 217 14.11 131.56 63.86
N ARG A 218 14.42 131.75 65.16
CA ARG A 218 14.70 130.64 66.11
C ARG A 218 13.57 129.60 66.22
N GLY A 219 12.31 130.05 66.31
CA GLY A 219 11.16 129.13 66.38
C GLY A 219 10.96 128.33 65.09
N PHE A 220 11.19 128.95 63.93
CA PHE A 220 11.13 128.27 62.63
C PHE A 220 12.29 127.31 62.41
N SER A 221 13.48 127.61 62.93
CA SER A 221 14.65 126.71 62.85
C SER A 221 14.42 125.39 63.59
N VAL A 222 13.77 125.43 64.76
CA VAL A 222 13.41 124.21 65.52
C VAL A 222 12.42 123.36 64.73
N VAL A 223 11.38 123.97 64.15
CA VAL A 223 10.39 123.25 63.32
C VAL A 223 11.03 122.66 62.06
N ALA A 224 11.91 123.42 61.38
CA ALA A 224 12.59 122.94 60.18
C ALA A 224 13.56 121.78 60.49
N SER A 225 14.25 121.81 61.64
CA SER A 225 15.07 120.68 62.12
C SER A 225 14.23 119.44 62.43
N GLU A 226 13.05 119.62 63.03
CA GLU A 226 12.13 118.50 63.33
C GLU A 226 11.58 117.87 62.03
N ILE A 227 11.20 118.69 61.04
CA ILE A 227 10.77 118.20 59.71
C ILE A 227 11.92 117.48 59.00
N HIS A 228 13.16 117.98 59.11
CA HIS A 228 14.33 117.31 58.55
C HIS A 228 14.52 115.93 59.19
N SER A 229 14.46 115.84 60.52
CA SER A 229 14.56 114.55 61.23
C SER A 229 13.43 113.59 60.84
N LEU A 230 12.18 114.06 60.75
CA LEU A 230 11.03 113.25 60.31
C LEU A 230 11.21 112.73 58.87
N SER A 231 11.78 113.56 57.98
CA SER A 231 12.05 113.18 56.60
C SER A 231 13.15 112.12 56.49
N GLU A 232 14.20 112.21 57.32
CA GLU A 232 15.24 111.16 57.41
C GLU A 232 14.68 109.86 57.96
N GLN A 233 13.89 109.92 59.04
CA GLN A 233 13.21 108.74 59.60
C GLN A 233 12.25 108.09 58.58
N SER A 234 11.53 108.91 57.79
CA SER A 234 10.65 108.41 56.73
C SER A 234 11.42 107.74 55.59
N GLN A 235 12.58 108.30 55.22
CA GLN A 235 13.47 107.71 54.22
C GLN A 235 14.04 106.36 54.72
N GLU A 236 14.49 106.29 55.96
CA GLU A 236 15.03 105.07 56.57
C GLU A 236 13.95 103.98 56.69
N ALA A 237 12.73 104.35 57.10
CA ALA A 237 11.58 103.44 57.14
C ALA A 237 11.22 102.91 55.74
N ALA A 238 11.23 103.77 54.71
CA ALA A 238 10.98 103.36 53.32
C ALA A 238 12.07 102.41 52.79
N LEU A 239 13.34 102.64 53.15
CA LEU A 239 14.45 101.73 52.81
C LEU A 239 14.31 100.36 53.50
N SER A 240 13.94 100.36 54.77
CA SER A 240 13.69 99.12 55.53
C SER A 240 12.51 98.33 54.94
N ALA A 241 11.41 99.01 54.61
CA ALA A 241 10.26 98.40 53.94
C ALA A 241 10.62 97.83 52.56
N ASN A 242 11.51 98.50 51.81
CA ASN A 242 12.00 97.98 50.53
C ASN A 242 12.84 96.70 50.73
N GLY A 243 13.66 96.65 51.78
CA GLY A 243 14.39 95.44 52.16
C GLY A 243 13.47 94.24 52.45
N LEU A 244 12.36 94.47 53.15
CA LEU A 244 11.32 93.44 53.37
C LEU A 244 10.61 93.06 52.06
N LEU A 245 10.32 94.02 51.20
CA LEU A 245 9.67 93.78 49.91
C LEU A 245 10.55 92.95 48.96
N LEU A 246 11.87 93.17 48.97
CA LEU A 246 12.82 92.33 48.23
C LEU A 246 12.78 90.87 48.69
N GLN A 247 12.66 90.62 50.00
CA GLN A 247 12.50 89.26 50.53
C GLN A 247 11.16 88.63 50.10
N ILE A 248 10.07 89.41 50.10
CA ILE A 248 8.76 88.97 49.59
C ILE A 248 8.87 88.61 48.11
N ASN A 249 9.47 89.46 47.28
CA ASN A 249 9.67 89.20 45.85
C ASN A 249 10.51 87.95 45.58
N GLN A 250 11.56 87.70 46.36
CA GLN A 250 12.31 86.44 46.31
C GLN A 250 11.40 85.24 46.63
N GLY A 251 10.61 85.32 47.70
CA GLY A 251 9.66 84.27 48.09
C GLY A 251 8.61 84.00 47.01
N VAL A 252 8.06 85.05 46.38
CA VAL A 252 7.11 84.95 45.27
C VAL A 252 7.76 84.25 44.07
N ASN A 253 8.96 84.63 43.66
CA ASN A 253 9.67 83.97 42.56
C ASN A 253 9.93 82.48 42.85
N SER A 254 10.36 82.15 44.07
CA SER A 254 10.51 80.75 44.49
C SER A 254 9.18 79.99 44.44
N ALA A 255 8.07 80.62 44.84
CA ALA A 255 6.73 80.03 44.77
C ALA A 255 6.27 79.81 43.32
N VAL A 256 6.58 80.72 42.38
CA VAL A 256 6.30 80.55 40.94
C VAL A 256 7.03 79.33 40.38
N VAL A 257 8.32 79.17 40.68
CA VAL A 257 9.12 78.02 40.23
C VAL A 257 8.52 76.72 40.77
N ALA A 258 8.27 76.65 42.08
CA ALA A 258 7.67 75.48 42.72
C ALA A 258 6.26 75.15 42.16
N SER A 259 5.44 76.17 41.88
CA SER A 259 4.12 76.00 41.27
C SER A 259 4.21 75.44 39.84
N THR A 260 5.21 75.88 39.06
CA THR A 260 5.42 75.40 37.69
C THR A 260 5.89 73.94 37.68
N GLU A 261 6.80 73.57 38.59
CA GLU A 261 7.23 72.18 38.78
C GLU A 261 6.08 71.29 39.27
N GLY A 262 5.25 71.81 40.18
CA GLY A 262 4.03 71.15 40.65
C GLY A 262 3.06 70.84 39.52
N LYS A 263 2.78 71.82 38.65
CA LYS A 263 1.95 71.62 37.45
C LYS A 263 2.51 70.54 36.52
N SER A 264 3.80 70.58 36.22
CA SER A 264 4.43 69.55 35.38
C SER A 264 4.33 68.15 36.01
N SER A 265 4.44 68.05 37.33
CA SER A 265 4.30 66.79 38.06
C SER A 265 2.87 66.25 37.99
N VAL A 266 1.86 67.11 38.07
CA VAL A 266 0.45 66.73 37.91
C VAL A 266 0.15 66.26 36.49
N GLU A 267 0.63 66.96 35.46
CA GLU A 267 0.48 66.56 34.05
C GLU A 267 1.10 65.18 33.79
N LYS A 268 2.30 64.92 34.34
CA LYS A 268 2.93 63.59 34.29
C LYS A 268 2.07 62.54 34.99
N GLY A 269 1.54 62.84 36.17
CA GLY A 269 0.65 61.96 36.92
C GLY A 269 -0.61 61.58 36.13
N GLN A 270 -1.27 62.56 35.50
CA GLN A 270 -2.43 62.34 34.64
C GLN A 270 -2.11 61.45 33.44
N SER A 271 -0.97 61.67 32.78
CA SER A 271 -0.50 60.82 31.68
C SER A 271 -0.26 59.37 32.13
N SER A 272 0.42 59.17 33.27
CA SER A 272 0.65 57.84 33.83
C SER A 272 -0.64 57.09 34.18
N ILE A 273 -1.65 57.80 34.72
CA ILE A 273 -2.98 57.24 35.01
C ILE A 273 -3.68 56.79 33.73
N ALA A 274 -3.65 57.59 32.67
CA ALA A 274 -4.26 57.24 31.39
C ALA A 274 -3.61 55.98 30.78
N VAL A 275 -2.29 55.85 30.88
CA VAL A 275 -1.56 54.64 30.46
C VAL A 275 -1.98 53.43 31.30
N ALA A 276 -2.06 53.56 32.63
CA ALA A 276 -2.48 52.47 33.52
C ALA A 276 -3.90 51.99 33.19
N GLN A 277 -4.84 52.91 32.95
CA GLN A 277 -6.21 52.59 32.54
C GLN A 277 -6.25 51.84 31.20
N GLY A 278 -5.44 52.26 30.23
CA GLY A 278 -5.30 51.53 28.95
C GLY A 278 -4.83 50.09 29.15
N LYS A 279 -3.82 49.87 30.00
CA LYS A 279 -3.29 48.54 30.30
C LYS A 279 -4.30 47.63 31.00
N LEU A 280 -5.10 48.17 31.92
CA LEU A 280 -6.16 47.41 32.59
C LEU A 280 -7.27 47.00 31.61
N SER A 281 -7.65 47.89 30.68
CA SER A 281 -8.59 47.55 29.61
C SER A 281 -8.05 46.45 28.68
N ASP A 282 -6.74 46.46 28.39
CA ASP A 282 -6.11 45.39 27.61
C ASP A 282 -6.15 44.04 28.35
N ILE A 283 -5.99 44.02 29.68
CA ILE A 283 -6.13 42.80 30.50
C ILE A 283 -7.56 42.25 30.46
N GLU A 284 -8.58 43.11 30.56
CA GLU A 284 -9.98 42.68 30.44
C GLU A 284 -10.28 42.06 29.07
N LYS A 285 -9.79 42.66 27.99
CA LYS A 285 -9.92 42.11 26.63
C LYS A 285 -9.20 40.79 26.49
N SER A 286 -7.98 40.70 27.02
CA SER A 286 -7.19 39.47 26.99
C SER A 286 -7.90 38.33 27.73
N SER A 287 -8.52 38.62 28.89
CA SER A 287 -9.29 37.64 29.67
C SER A 287 -10.51 37.13 28.89
N ARG A 288 -11.27 38.02 28.21
CA ARG A 288 -12.38 37.58 27.33
C ARG A 288 -11.91 36.71 26.16
N ASN A 289 -10.75 37.03 25.59
CA ASN A 289 -10.19 36.20 24.52
C ASN A 289 -9.78 34.80 25.03
N VAL A 290 -9.29 34.70 26.27
CA VAL A 290 -9.02 33.41 26.92
C VAL A 290 -10.31 32.61 27.09
N GLU A 291 -11.40 33.23 27.56
CA GLU A 291 -12.71 32.58 27.67
C GLU A 291 -13.20 32.01 26.32
N HIS A 292 -13.05 32.77 25.22
CA HIS A 292 -13.39 32.30 23.87
C HIS A 292 -12.56 31.08 23.46
N ARG A 293 -11.24 31.12 23.68
CA ARG A 293 -10.34 30.00 23.35
C ARG A 293 -10.63 28.74 24.15
N ILE A 294 -11.11 28.88 25.39
CA ILE A 294 -11.56 27.74 26.20
C ILE A 294 -12.81 27.11 25.59
N ALA A 295 -13.76 27.91 25.10
CA ALA A 295 -14.95 27.39 24.42
C ALA A 295 -14.58 26.61 23.14
N GLU A 296 -13.66 27.14 22.33
CA GLU A 296 -13.12 26.45 21.15
C GLU A 296 -12.40 25.15 21.53
N ALA A 297 -11.56 25.17 22.57
CA ALA A 297 -10.88 23.98 23.07
C ALA A 297 -11.87 22.90 23.54
N SER A 298 -12.96 23.30 24.21
CA SER A 298 -14.01 22.37 24.63
C SER A 298 -14.75 21.75 23.45
N ALA A 299 -15.02 22.52 22.38
CA ALA A 299 -15.63 22.00 21.17
C ALA A 299 -14.72 20.98 20.46
N ALA A 300 -13.46 21.33 20.23
CA ALA A 300 -12.47 20.44 19.63
C ALA A 300 -12.28 19.15 20.44
N ARG A 301 -12.27 19.26 21.77
CA ARG A 301 -12.23 18.12 22.70
C ARG A 301 -13.43 17.18 22.54
N GLN A 302 -14.64 17.73 22.36
CA GLN A 302 -15.84 16.93 22.17
C GLN A 302 -15.80 16.16 20.85
N GLU A 303 -15.31 16.78 19.79
CA GLU A 303 -15.07 16.11 18.50
C GLU A 303 -14.03 14.99 18.63
N GLN A 304 -12.94 15.24 19.35
CA GLN A 304 -11.90 14.24 19.63
C GLN A 304 -12.44 13.04 20.41
N LEU A 305 -13.33 13.26 21.38
CA LEU A 305 -13.99 12.18 22.12
C LEU A 305 -14.91 11.34 21.21
N ALA A 306 -15.64 11.99 20.30
CA ALA A 306 -16.48 11.29 19.34
C ALA A 306 -15.65 10.45 18.36
N ALA A 307 -14.57 11.02 17.83
CA ALA A 307 -13.66 10.34 16.91
C ALA A 307 -12.97 9.12 17.56
N THR A 308 -12.53 9.26 18.81
CA THR A 308 -11.90 8.14 19.54
C THR A 308 -12.89 7.02 19.86
N LYS A 309 -14.16 7.34 20.14
CA LYS A 309 -15.20 6.33 20.30
C LYS A 309 -15.44 5.53 19.00
N ILE A 310 -15.55 6.22 17.87
CA ILE A 310 -15.70 5.57 16.55
C ILE A 310 -14.48 4.68 16.27
N ALA A 311 -13.27 5.18 16.50
CA ALA A 311 -12.05 4.39 16.33
C ALA A 311 -12.05 3.13 17.20
N ALA A 312 -12.54 3.20 18.44
CA ALA A 312 -12.65 2.03 19.31
C ALA A 312 -13.64 0.98 18.78
N GLU A 313 -14.77 1.43 18.23
CA GLU A 313 -15.77 0.55 17.60
C GLU A 313 -15.19 -0.16 16.36
N GLU A 314 -14.48 0.57 15.50
CA GLU A 314 -13.80 0.00 14.32
C GLU A 314 -12.70 -1.00 14.70
N LEU A 315 -11.95 -0.74 15.77
CA LEU A 315 -10.93 -1.69 16.25
C LEU A 315 -11.55 -3.00 16.75
N ASN A 316 -12.71 -2.94 17.42
CA ASN A 316 -13.43 -4.16 17.79
C ASN A 316 -13.87 -4.94 16.54
N HIS A 317 -14.34 -4.23 15.50
CA HIS A 317 -14.71 -4.86 14.23
C HIS A 317 -13.51 -5.52 13.54
N ILE A 318 -12.34 -4.88 13.55
CA ILE A 318 -11.09 -5.46 13.04
C ILE A 318 -10.71 -6.70 13.84
N ALA A 319 -10.81 -6.67 15.18
CA ALA A 319 -10.51 -7.83 16.02
C ALA A 319 -11.43 -9.03 15.69
N ASP A 320 -12.72 -8.79 15.50
CA ASP A 320 -13.68 -9.82 15.10
C ASP A 320 -13.35 -10.39 13.70
N LEU A 321 -12.98 -9.51 12.76
CA LEU A 321 -12.57 -9.91 11.42
C LEU A 321 -11.31 -10.79 11.46
N CYS A 322 -10.31 -10.43 12.27
CA CYS A 322 -9.12 -11.25 12.49
C CYS A 322 -9.49 -12.66 12.98
N GLY A 323 -10.37 -12.74 13.98
CA GLY A 323 -10.87 -14.02 14.50
C GLY A 323 -11.57 -14.85 13.42
N SER A 324 -12.40 -14.22 12.59
CA SER A 324 -13.08 -14.87 11.47
C SER A 324 -12.10 -15.41 10.42
N VAL A 325 -11.05 -14.64 10.09
CA VAL A 325 -10.02 -15.06 9.12
C VAL A 325 -9.19 -16.22 9.67
N LEU A 326 -8.83 -16.20 10.95
CA LEU A 326 -8.12 -17.31 11.60
C LEU A 326 -8.94 -18.62 11.52
N LEU A 327 -10.23 -18.57 11.85
CA LEU A 327 -11.12 -19.74 11.75
C LEU A 327 -11.24 -20.27 10.30
N LYS A 328 -11.29 -19.37 9.32
CA LYS A 328 -11.30 -19.76 7.89
C LYS A 328 -9.97 -20.41 7.47
N SER A 329 -8.84 -19.91 7.98
CA SER A 329 -7.53 -20.48 7.73
C SER A 329 -7.40 -21.90 8.31
N GLU A 330 -7.96 -22.15 9.49
CA GLU A 330 -8.06 -23.50 10.06
C GLU A 330 -8.88 -24.44 9.16
N HIS A 331 -10.04 -23.99 8.67
CA HIS A 331 -10.86 -24.75 7.72
C HIS A 331 -10.12 -25.06 6.40
N VAL A 332 -9.28 -24.15 5.92
CA VAL A 332 -8.40 -24.41 4.77
C VAL A 332 -7.42 -25.53 5.10
N GLY A 333 -6.82 -25.54 6.29
CA GLY A 333 -5.95 -26.62 6.75
C GLY A 333 -6.64 -27.98 6.79
N GLU A 334 -7.88 -28.04 7.30
CA GLU A 334 -8.69 -29.27 7.31
C GLU A 334 -9.04 -29.74 5.90
N SER A 335 -9.44 -28.82 5.02
CA SER A 335 -9.77 -29.12 3.63
C SER A 335 -8.56 -29.66 2.86
N LEU A 336 -7.36 -29.11 3.11
CA LEU A 336 -6.11 -29.60 2.54
C LEU A 336 -5.78 -31.03 3.00
N ASN A 337 -6.02 -31.36 4.27
CA ASN A 337 -5.83 -32.72 4.77
C ASN A 337 -6.77 -33.73 4.08
N GLN A 338 -8.03 -33.35 3.84
CA GLN A 338 -8.97 -34.16 3.07
C GLN A 338 -8.49 -34.32 1.62
N GLN A 339 -8.03 -33.24 1.01
CA GLN A 339 -7.50 -33.25 -0.35
C GLN A 339 -6.29 -34.18 -0.51
N TYR A 340 -5.36 -34.21 0.46
CA TYR A 340 -4.25 -35.16 0.45
C TYR A 340 -4.71 -36.62 0.47
N THR A 341 -5.78 -36.92 1.21
CA THR A 341 -6.36 -38.27 1.26
C THR A 341 -6.92 -38.66 -0.11
N LEU A 342 -7.70 -37.78 -0.73
CA LEU A 342 -8.26 -37.99 -2.07
C LEU A 342 -7.17 -38.13 -3.14
N ILE A 343 -6.11 -37.34 -3.07
CA ILE A 343 -4.97 -37.44 -3.98
C ILE A 343 -4.30 -38.83 -3.86
N SER A 344 -4.11 -39.32 -2.64
CA SER A 344 -3.54 -40.64 -2.39
C SER A 344 -4.41 -41.76 -2.99
N GLU A 345 -5.73 -41.66 -2.84
CA GLU A 345 -6.69 -42.59 -3.43
C GLU A 345 -6.70 -42.55 -4.95
N MET A 346 -6.69 -41.35 -5.55
CA MET A 346 -6.60 -41.18 -7.00
C MET A 346 -5.31 -41.80 -7.57
N LYS A 347 -4.18 -41.62 -6.88
CA LYS A 347 -2.91 -42.23 -7.28
C LYS A 347 -2.98 -43.76 -7.25
N LYS A 348 -3.55 -44.35 -6.18
CA LYS A 348 -3.78 -45.80 -6.09
C LYS A 348 -4.68 -46.30 -7.22
N MET A 349 -5.80 -45.62 -7.46
CA MET A 349 -6.74 -45.96 -8.53
C MET A 349 -6.06 -45.90 -9.91
N GLY A 350 -5.29 -44.84 -10.17
CA GLY A 350 -4.50 -44.71 -11.40
C GLY A 350 -3.55 -45.91 -11.59
N THR A 351 -2.77 -46.27 -10.57
CA THR A 351 -1.85 -47.43 -10.66
C THR A 351 -2.57 -48.75 -10.92
N LEU A 352 -3.75 -48.97 -10.33
CA LEU A 352 -4.55 -50.18 -10.57
C LEU A 352 -5.06 -50.21 -12.02
N VAL A 353 -5.64 -49.10 -12.50
CA VAL A 353 -6.18 -49.00 -13.86
C VAL A 353 -5.08 -49.17 -14.92
N ASP A 354 -3.90 -48.59 -14.70
CA ASP A 354 -2.77 -48.75 -15.61
C ASP A 354 -2.26 -50.21 -15.63
N SER A 355 -2.20 -50.86 -14.46
CA SER A 355 -1.80 -52.27 -14.38
C SER A 355 -2.78 -53.21 -15.10
N GLU A 356 -4.08 -52.90 -15.06
CA GLU A 356 -5.11 -53.67 -15.75
C GLU A 356 -5.04 -53.44 -17.27
N ALA A 357 -4.81 -52.20 -17.70
CA ALA A 357 -4.59 -51.87 -19.11
C ALA A 357 -3.36 -52.61 -19.67
N ILE A 358 -2.23 -52.61 -18.95
CA ILE A 358 -1.03 -53.35 -19.35
C ILE A 358 -1.30 -54.86 -19.42
N SER A 359 -2.06 -55.41 -18.46
CA SER A 359 -2.41 -56.83 -18.43
C SER A 359 -3.30 -57.22 -19.62
N LEU A 360 -4.27 -56.39 -20.00
CA LEU A 360 -5.11 -56.57 -21.19
C LEU A 360 -4.28 -56.56 -22.49
N VAL A 361 -3.32 -55.65 -22.60
CA VAL A 361 -2.39 -55.64 -23.75
C VAL A 361 -1.59 -56.94 -23.79
N LYS A 362 -1.04 -57.38 -22.66
CA LYS A 362 -0.25 -58.62 -22.58
C LYS A 362 -1.04 -59.88 -22.93
N GLU A 363 -2.30 -59.98 -22.53
CA GLU A 363 -3.16 -61.11 -22.89
C GLU A 363 -3.53 -61.09 -24.38
N THR A 364 -3.77 -59.91 -24.95
CA THR A 364 -4.09 -59.77 -26.37
C THR A 364 -2.87 -59.92 -27.28
N GLU A 365 -1.65 -59.62 -26.81
CA GLU A 365 -0.39 -59.89 -27.52
C GLU A 365 -0.14 -61.38 -27.78
N LYS A 366 -0.69 -62.28 -26.95
CA LYS A 366 -0.63 -63.73 -27.20
C LYS A 366 -1.37 -64.14 -28.47
N ILE A 367 -2.24 -63.27 -28.99
CA ILE A 367 -2.96 -63.46 -30.26
C ILE A 367 -2.13 -62.88 -31.40
N SER A 368 -1.48 -63.75 -32.18
CA SER A 368 -0.71 -63.37 -33.36
C SER A 368 -1.63 -62.94 -34.51
N LEU A 369 -1.65 -61.63 -34.77
CA LEU A 369 -2.42 -61.02 -35.86
C LEU A 369 -1.67 -61.00 -37.21
N VAL A 370 -0.35 -61.21 -37.20
CA VAL A 370 0.54 -61.19 -38.38
C VAL A 370 1.42 -62.45 -38.42
N SER A 371 1.52 -63.08 -39.60
CA SER A 371 2.29 -64.30 -39.81
C SER A 371 3.72 -63.91 -40.14
N LEU A 372 4.65 -64.02 -39.20
CA LEU A 372 6.08 -63.72 -39.39
C LEU A 372 6.84 -64.77 -40.23
N LYS A 373 6.15 -65.55 -41.09
CA LYS A 373 6.79 -66.58 -41.92
C LYS A 373 7.74 -66.03 -42.98
N ASN A 374 7.64 -64.74 -43.33
CA ASN A 374 8.60 -64.03 -44.18
C ASN A 374 9.36 -62.95 -43.38
N ASN A 375 10.36 -63.38 -42.60
CA ASN A 375 11.23 -62.46 -41.86
C ASN A 375 12.06 -61.53 -42.76
N HIS A 376 12.22 -61.86 -44.06
CA HIS A 376 13.11 -61.11 -44.94
C HIS A 376 12.50 -59.78 -45.42
N GLY A 377 11.23 -59.78 -45.84
CA GLY A 377 10.53 -58.59 -46.35
C GLY A 377 10.23 -57.55 -45.28
N LEU A 378 9.90 -57.97 -44.05
CA LEU A 378 9.68 -57.05 -42.93
C LEU A 378 11.00 -56.37 -42.50
N LYS A 379 12.11 -57.12 -42.48
CA LYS A 379 13.43 -56.57 -42.15
C LYS A 379 13.88 -55.54 -43.20
N GLU A 380 13.69 -55.84 -44.47
CA GLU A 380 13.98 -54.91 -45.57
C GLU A 380 13.11 -53.65 -45.51
N LEU A 381 11.81 -53.79 -45.17
CA LEU A 381 10.92 -52.65 -44.97
C LEU A 381 11.38 -51.76 -43.81
N ILE A 382 11.77 -52.35 -42.67
CA ILE A 382 12.30 -51.63 -41.50
C ILE A 382 13.57 -50.87 -41.88
N GLU A 383 14.55 -51.55 -42.48
CA GLU A 383 15.82 -50.95 -42.89
C GLU A 383 15.60 -49.79 -43.86
N LYS A 384 14.78 -49.99 -44.90
CA LYS A 384 14.44 -48.94 -45.88
C LYS A 384 13.73 -47.76 -45.24
N SER A 385 12.90 -47.99 -44.24
CA SER A 385 12.14 -46.93 -43.56
C SER A 385 13.03 -46.14 -42.59
N LEU A 386 13.93 -46.82 -41.87
CA LEU A 386 14.93 -46.19 -41.03
C LEU A 386 15.85 -45.27 -41.84
N THR A 387 16.41 -45.74 -42.95
CA THR A 387 17.29 -44.91 -43.80
C THR A 387 16.57 -43.66 -44.32
N LYS A 388 15.28 -43.78 -44.67
CA LYS A 388 14.49 -42.61 -45.12
C LYS A 388 14.21 -41.64 -43.97
N LEU A 389 13.91 -42.15 -42.78
CA LEU A 389 13.68 -41.32 -41.60
C LEU A 389 14.95 -40.64 -41.11
N GLU A 390 16.10 -41.31 -41.15
CA GLU A 390 17.40 -40.72 -40.81
C GLU A 390 17.70 -39.53 -41.74
N LYS A 391 17.51 -39.70 -43.05
CA LYS A 391 17.67 -38.62 -44.03
C LYS A 391 16.70 -37.45 -43.80
N LEU A 392 15.46 -37.75 -43.42
CA LEU A 392 14.48 -36.72 -43.07
C LEU A 392 14.86 -36.02 -41.76
N ALA A 393 15.34 -36.75 -40.76
CA ALA A 393 15.81 -36.22 -39.47
C ALA A 393 16.99 -35.28 -39.65
N GLU A 394 17.95 -35.59 -40.54
CA GLU A 394 19.04 -34.69 -40.92
C GLU A 394 18.51 -33.36 -41.48
N THR A 395 17.50 -33.43 -42.35
CA THR A 395 16.91 -32.22 -42.96
C THR A 395 16.14 -31.38 -41.93
N LEU A 396 15.31 -32.04 -41.11
CA LEU A 396 14.55 -31.41 -40.02
C LEU A 396 15.46 -30.78 -38.97
N SER A 397 16.64 -31.36 -38.74
CA SER A 397 17.62 -30.84 -37.79
C SER A 397 18.15 -29.44 -38.14
N TYR A 398 18.09 -29.02 -39.42
CA TYR A 398 18.46 -27.67 -39.85
C TYR A 398 17.37 -26.61 -39.56
N GLU A 399 16.12 -27.05 -39.37
CA GLU A 399 14.94 -26.20 -39.15
C GLU A 399 14.60 -26.03 -37.65
N GLU A 400 15.44 -26.58 -36.77
CA GLU A 400 15.35 -26.55 -35.31
C GLU A 400 13.98 -26.97 -34.74
N TYR A 401 13.23 -26.07 -34.11
CA TYR A 401 11.90 -26.33 -33.55
C TYR A 401 10.79 -25.56 -34.28
N ASN A 402 11.02 -25.19 -35.55
CA ASN A 402 10.03 -24.46 -36.34
C ASN A 402 8.85 -25.39 -36.72
N GLU A 403 7.68 -25.11 -36.14
CA GLU A 403 6.46 -25.91 -36.34
C GLU A 403 5.96 -25.89 -37.79
N GLU A 404 6.00 -24.75 -38.47
CA GLU A 404 5.53 -24.63 -39.86
C GLU A 404 6.41 -25.43 -40.83
N SER A 405 7.74 -25.30 -40.71
CA SER A 405 8.72 -26.05 -41.51
C SER A 405 8.58 -27.55 -41.27
N HIS A 406 8.51 -27.98 -40.00
CA HIS A 406 8.31 -29.39 -39.64
C HIS A 406 7.01 -29.93 -40.20
N ASN A 407 5.92 -29.19 -40.08
CA ASN A 407 4.61 -29.61 -40.56
C ASN A 407 4.59 -29.78 -42.09
N ALA A 408 5.18 -28.85 -42.83
CA ALA A 408 5.28 -28.94 -44.29
C ALA A 408 6.09 -30.17 -44.74
N MET A 409 7.25 -30.40 -44.12
CA MET A 409 8.11 -31.54 -44.44
C MET A 409 7.49 -32.88 -44.06
N LEU A 410 6.94 -33.00 -42.85
CA LEU A 410 6.28 -34.22 -42.38
C LEU A 410 5.05 -34.56 -43.24
N ASN A 411 4.24 -33.57 -43.62
CA ASN A 411 3.06 -33.78 -44.45
C ASN A 411 3.43 -34.21 -45.88
N SER A 412 4.48 -33.59 -46.46
CA SER A 412 5.02 -34.00 -47.77
C SER A 412 5.55 -35.43 -47.73
N PHE A 413 6.32 -35.76 -46.68
CA PHE A 413 6.89 -37.08 -46.51
C PHE A 413 5.83 -38.15 -46.29
N LEU A 414 4.85 -37.91 -45.41
CA LEU A 414 3.72 -38.82 -45.14
C LEU A 414 2.93 -39.14 -46.42
N LYS A 415 2.71 -38.15 -47.30
CA LYS A 415 2.04 -38.38 -48.60
C LYS A 415 2.90 -39.17 -49.60
N SER A 416 4.23 -39.06 -49.50
CA SER A 416 5.16 -39.75 -50.40
C SER A 416 5.38 -41.24 -50.06
N GLN A 417 5.01 -41.65 -48.84
CA GLN A 417 5.22 -43.01 -48.33
C GLN A 417 3.86 -43.66 -48.07
N VAL A 418 3.46 -44.59 -48.94
CA VAL A 418 2.15 -45.27 -48.84
C VAL A 418 2.07 -46.18 -47.60
N GLU A 419 3.23 -46.60 -47.10
CA GLU A 419 3.36 -47.48 -45.94
C GLU A 419 3.28 -46.74 -44.59
N LEU A 420 3.38 -45.41 -44.57
CA LEU A 420 3.32 -44.63 -43.33
C LEU A 420 1.88 -44.27 -42.95
N GLU A 421 1.59 -44.42 -41.66
CA GLU A 421 0.28 -44.14 -41.09
C GLU A 421 0.30 -42.88 -40.21
N ALA A 422 1.40 -42.67 -39.50
CA ALA A 422 1.61 -41.49 -38.69
C ALA A 422 3.08 -41.10 -38.70
N ILE A 423 3.36 -39.82 -38.51
CA ILE A 423 4.71 -39.28 -38.35
C ILE A 423 4.70 -38.06 -37.43
N TRP A 424 5.71 -37.92 -36.59
CA TRP A 424 5.78 -36.84 -35.61
C TRP A 424 7.21 -36.49 -35.22
N THR A 425 7.41 -35.28 -34.70
CA THR A 425 8.68 -34.82 -34.15
C THR A 425 8.50 -34.28 -32.74
N ASN A 426 9.42 -34.59 -31.83
CA ASN A 426 9.44 -34.15 -30.44
C ASN A 426 10.70 -33.37 -30.10
N LYS A 427 10.61 -32.46 -29.12
CA LYS A 427 11.76 -31.82 -28.48
C LYS A 427 12.41 -32.77 -27.46
N ALA A 428 13.58 -32.40 -26.96
CA ALA A 428 14.31 -33.16 -25.95
C ALA A 428 13.53 -33.34 -24.61
N ASP A 429 12.61 -32.43 -24.28
CA ASP A 429 11.71 -32.54 -23.11
C ASP A 429 10.47 -33.42 -23.35
N GLY A 430 10.37 -34.04 -24.54
CA GLY A 430 9.27 -34.90 -24.96
C GLY A 430 8.03 -34.18 -25.46
N SER A 431 7.99 -32.85 -25.45
CA SER A 431 6.89 -32.09 -26.06
C SER A 431 6.84 -32.32 -27.58
N PHE A 432 5.64 -32.37 -28.15
CA PHE A 432 5.47 -32.49 -29.61
C PHE A 432 5.73 -31.15 -30.29
N ILE A 433 6.50 -31.18 -31.38
CA ILE A 433 6.62 -30.05 -32.31
C ILE A 433 5.49 -30.16 -33.33
N VAL A 434 5.36 -31.33 -33.97
CA VAL A 434 4.28 -31.66 -34.92
C VAL A 434 3.95 -33.14 -34.78
N SER A 435 2.67 -33.50 -34.91
CA SER A 435 2.21 -34.89 -35.05
C SER A 435 1.13 -34.97 -36.11
N LEU A 436 1.30 -35.89 -37.06
CA LEU A 436 0.36 -36.16 -38.15
C LEU A 436 -0.04 -37.64 -38.11
N PRO A 437 -1.30 -37.98 -37.78
CA PRO A 437 -2.36 -37.11 -37.27
C PRO A 437 -2.05 -36.54 -35.86
N PRO A 438 -2.82 -35.55 -35.36
CA PRO A 438 -2.57 -34.94 -34.05
C PRO A 438 -2.47 -35.99 -32.94
N ALA A 439 -1.43 -35.89 -32.11
CA ALA A 439 -1.19 -36.84 -31.03
C ALA A 439 -2.32 -36.75 -29.99
N GLY A 440 -2.82 -37.90 -29.55
CA GLY A 440 -3.78 -37.99 -28.44
C GLY A 440 -3.13 -37.85 -27.05
N ILE A 441 -1.85 -37.48 -27.00
CA ILE A 441 -1.05 -37.30 -25.78
C ILE A 441 -0.27 -35.99 -25.87
N THR A 442 -0.05 -35.34 -24.73
CA THR A 442 0.61 -34.03 -24.67
C THR A 442 2.15 -34.12 -24.59
N ASN A 443 2.72 -35.27 -24.16
CA ASN A 443 4.17 -35.46 -24.05
C ASN A 443 4.58 -36.92 -24.31
N ALA A 444 5.73 -37.13 -24.97
CA ALA A 444 6.26 -38.41 -25.41
C ALA A 444 7.18 -39.14 -24.41
N LEU A 445 7.59 -38.52 -23.28
CA LEU A 445 8.60 -39.07 -22.36
C LEU A 445 8.29 -40.49 -21.86
N ALA A 446 7.00 -40.81 -21.68
CA ALA A 446 6.57 -42.11 -21.18
C ALA A 446 6.47 -43.18 -22.28
N ARG A 447 6.78 -42.85 -23.54
CA ARG A 447 6.66 -43.78 -24.69
C ARG A 447 7.98 -44.51 -24.91
N PRO A 448 7.97 -45.85 -25.09
CA PRO A 448 9.19 -46.62 -25.33
C PRO A 448 10.00 -46.12 -26.53
N TRP A 449 9.34 -45.67 -27.60
CA TRP A 449 10.01 -45.17 -28.80
C TRP A 449 10.77 -43.86 -28.58
N PHE A 450 10.43 -43.09 -27.55
CA PHE A 450 11.16 -41.86 -27.21
C PHE A 450 12.56 -42.16 -26.67
N SER A 451 12.86 -43.42 -26.31
CA SER A 451 14.23 -43.83 -25.95
C SER A 451 15.25 -43.56 -27.06
N ALA A 452 14.79 -43.31 -28.30
CA ALA A 452 15.64 -42.87 -29.39
C ALA A 452 16.37 -41.54 -29.11
N ILE A 453 15.90 -40.74 -28.15
CA ILE A 453 16.59 -39.54 -27.65
C ILE A 453 18.01 -39.85 -27.13
N ASN A 454 18.29 -41.10 -26.77
CA ASN A 454 19.63 -41.56 -26.35
C ASN A 454 20.61 -41.79 -27.52
N GLY A 455 20.25 -41.35 -28.73
CA GLY A 455 21.12 -41.42 -29.92
C GLY A 455 21.09 -42.75 -30.68
N LYS A 456 20.11 -43.62 -30.43
CA LYS A 456 19.95 -44.90 -31.14
C LYS A 456 18.56 -45.02 -31.73
N ALA A 457 18.46 -45.54 -32.96
CA ALA A 457 17.16 -45.82 -33.54
C ALA A 457 16.39 -46.86 -32.70
N PHE A 458 15.09 -46.67 -32.58
CA PHE A 458 14.17 -47.58 -31.90
C PHE A 458 13.23 -48.22 -32.92
N VAL A 459 12.96 -49.50 -32.73
CA VAL A 459 11.94 -50.24 -33.49
C VAL A 459 11.08 -51.00 -32.49
N SER A 460 9.76 -50.81 -32.55
CA SER A 460 8.82 -51.54 -31.69
C SER A 460 8.63 -52.99 -32.17
N ALA A 461 8.10 -53.83 -31.29
CA ALA A 461 7.41 -55.03 -31.74
C ALA A 461 6.19 -54.65 -32.60
N VAL A 462 5.69 -55.60 -33.40
CA VAL A 462 4.44 -55.40 -34.15
C VAL A 462 3.29 -55.21 -33.16
N TYR A 463 2.60 -54.09 -33.25
CA TYR A 463 1.42 -53.80 -32.45
C TYR A 463 0.28 -53.31 -33.36
N VAL A 464 -0.89 -53.04 -32.78
CA VAL A 464 -2.03 -52.52 -33.53
C VAL A 464 -2.12 -51.01 -33.38
N SER A 465 -2.13 -50.31 -34.50
CA SER A 465 -2.32 -48.86 -34.50
C SER A 465 -3.68 -48.45 -33.96
N ALA A 466 -3.68 -47.44 -33.09
CA ALA A 466 -4.87 -46.75 -32.61
C ALA A 466 -5.57 -45.89 -33.67
N ILE A 467 -4.90 -45.60 -34.78
CA ILE A 467 -5.39 -44.73 -35.85
C ILE A 467 -6.11 -45.59 -36.91
N SER A 468 -5.47 -46.64 -37.43
CA SER A 468 -6.01 -47.48 -38.52
C SER A 468 -6.63 -48.79 -38.06
N ASN A 469 -6.44 -49.20 -36.79
CA ASN A 469 -6.74 -50.55 -36.30
C ASN A 469 -6.06 -51.67 -37.10
N ALA A 470 -4.95 -51.38 -37.78
CA ALA A 470 -4.13 -52.35 -38.51
C ALA A 470 -2.81 -52.61 -37.77
N PRO A 471 -2.18 -53.78 -37.99
CA PRO A 471 -0.83 -54.04 -37.51
C PRO A 471 0.16 -53.01 -38.05
N CYS A 472 0.98 -52.45 -37.17
CA CYS A 472 2.03 -51.50 -37.49
C CYS A 472 3.25 -51.73 -36.59
N ILE A 473 4.33 -51.02 -36.90
CA ILE A 473 5.51 -50.86 -36.06
C ILE A 473 5.81 -49.37 -35.94
N THR A 474 6.29 -48.95 -34.77
CA THR A 474 6.90 -47.64 -34.61
C THR A 474 8.38 -47.76 -34.87
N VAL A 475 8.88 -46.88 -35.73
CA VAL A 475 10.31 -46.61 -35.87
C VAL A 475 10.58 -45.19 -35.39
N ALA A 476 11.64 -45.00 -34.64
CA ALA A 476 12.03 -43.67 -34.17
C ALA A 476 13.53 -43.47 -34.28
N VAL A 477 13.95 -42.27 -34.69
CA VAL A 477 15.34 -41.89 -34.89
C VAL A 477 15.66 -40.58 -34.18
N PRO A 478 16.88 -40.41 -33.64
CA PRO A 478 17.32 -39.16 -33.05
C PRO A 478 17.47 -38.07 -34.12
N MET A 479 17.11 -36.84 -33.75
CA MET A 479 17.45 -35.62 -34.49
C MET A 479 18.60 -34.91 -33.77
N TYR A 480 19.56 -34.36 -34.52
CA TYR A 480 20.80 -33.80 -33.95
C TYR A 480 20.91 -32.31 -34.25
N ASN A 481 21.24 -31.48 -33.26
CA ASN A 481 21.56 -30.09 -33.50
C ASN A 481 22.94 -29.93 -34.19
N LYS A 482 23.27 -28.70 -34.58
CA LYS A 482 24.55 -28.32 -35.22
C LYS A 482 25.82 -28.69 -34.42
N ASN A 483 25.68 -29.01 -33.13
CA ASN A 483 26.77 -29.40 -32.23
C ASN A 483 26.81 -30.92 -31.96
N ASN A 484 26.13 -31.74 -32.77
CA ASN A 484 25.97 -33.20 -32.59
C ASN A 484 25.29 -33.61 -31.27
N GLY A 485 24.58 -32.71 -30.60
CA GLY A 485 23.72 -33.05 -29.47
C GLY A 485 22.34 -33.47 -29.95
N VAL A 486 21.76 -34.54 -29.38
CA VAL A 486 20.39 -34.95 -29.72
C VAL A 486 19.42 -33.86 -29.29
N MET A 487 18.72 -33.27 -30.24
CA MET A 487 17.75 -32.18 -29.99
C MET A 487 16.31 -32.68 -29.89
N GLY A 488 16.03 -33.87 -30.41
CA GLY A 488 14.67 -34.36 -30.49
C GLY A 488 14.59 -35.77 -31.07
N VAL A 489 13.37 -36.24 -31.25
CA VAL A 489 13.08 -37.56 -31.83
C VAL A 489 12.11 -37.38 -32.99
N LEU A 490 12.42 -38.00 -34.12
CA LEU A 490 11.50 -38.19 -35.24
C LEU A 490 10.95 -39.62 -35.16
N GLY A 491 9.65 -39.78 -35.02
CA GLY A 491 8.98 -41.08 -34.98
C GLY A 491 7.98 -41.24 -36.11
N ALA A 492 7.78 -42.47 -36.57
CA ALA A 492 6.76 -42.81 -37.54
C ALA A 492 6.16 -44.20 -37.28
N ASP A 493 4.87 -44.34 -37.56
CA ASP A 493 4.19 -45.63 -37.58
C ASP A 493 4.10 -46.16 -39.01
N ILE A 494 4.66 -47.34 -39.23
CA ILE A 494 4.66 -48.04 -40.52
C ILE A 494 3.62 -49.15 -40.48
N LYS A 495 2.69 -49.13 -41.42
CA LYS A 495 1.66 -50.16 -41.58
C LYS A 495 2.27 -51.46 -42.12
N ILE A 496 1.89 -52.58 -41.51
CA ILE A 496 2.30 -53.93 -41.93
C ILE A 496 1.12 -54.59 -42.66
N SER A 497 1.28 -54.89 -43.94
CA SER A 497 0.28 -55.62 -44.73
C SER A 497 0.52 -57.14 -44.66
N ALA A 498 -0.54 -57.93 -44.83
CA ALA A 498 -0.44 -59.40 -44.89
C ALA A 498 0.02 -59.94 -46.26
N GLU A 499 0.37 -59.05 -47.20
CA GLU A 499 0.75 -59.39 -48.59
C GLU A 499 2.22 -59.05 -48.93
N ASN A 500 2.99 -58.47 -48.01
CA ASN A 500 4.42 -58.21 -48.17
C ASN A 500 5.30 -59.36 -47.66
#